data_AF-A0A6M2D5E9-F1
#
_entry.id   AF-A0A6M2D5E9-F1
#
_cell.length_a   1.000
_cell.length_b   1.000
_cell.length_c   1.000
_cell.angle_alpha   90.00
_cell.angle_beta   90.00
_cell.angle_gamma   90.00
#
_symmetry.space_group_name_H-M   'P 1'
#
loop_
_entity.id
_entity.type
_entity.pdbx_description
1 polymer ?
#
loop_
_entity_poly.entity_id
_entity_poly.type
_entity_poly.pdbx_seq_one_letter_code
_entity_poly.pdbx_strand_id
1 'polypeptide(L)'
;TKISAAQWRLRCYRKPRAGYCYGRLLRWFYDHKTRQCRMFTYSGCFGNYNRFSTEQECLQVCSSRRRSHPVCGMGPEMGMCKSSVPMWYFDAGMGVCRGFVYSGCGGNSNKFSTCEECMNRCSGDYHARGICKFLAQRFSKQFYKREATKSRESVRSSESEGSLSYPILTTEEPREKGMGVYASPGRPPRPARIQDSANKSMYLHVLTKSSR
;
A
#
# COMPACT_ATOMS: atom_id res chain seq x y z
N THR A 1 8.29 27.46 21.45
CA THR A 1 9.43 28.41 21.61
C THR A 1 9.65 29.12 20.29
N LYS A 2 9.74 30.45 20.27
CA LYS A 2 10.00 31.19 19.02
C LYS A 2 11.52 31.37 18.87
N ILE A 3 12.12 30.68 17.89
CA ILE A 3 13.55 30.85 17.54
C ILE A 3 13.76 32.19 16.81
N SER A 4 14.97 32.75 16.86
CA SER A 4 15.30 34.00 16.16
C SER A 4 15.29 33.81 14.64
N ALA A 5 15.22 34.90 13.85
CA ALA A 5 15.28 34.82 12.39
C ALA A 5 16.57 34.16 11.87
N ALA A 6 17.71 34.41 12.53
CA ALA A 6 18.99 33.77 12.20
C ALA A 6 18.96 32.27 12.49
N GLN A 7 18.44 31.87 13.65
CA GLN A 7 18.25 30.45 13.98
C GLN A 7 17.26 29.79 13.03
N TRP A 8 16.19 30.49 12.65
CA TRP A 8 15.19 30.02 11.70
C TRP A 8 15.88 29.71 10.35
N ARG A 9 16.65 30.66 9.81
CA ARG A 9 17.43 30.46 8.59
C ARG A 9 18.32 29.21 8.64
N LEU A 10 19.00 28.95 9.75
CA LEU A 10 19.92 27.80 9.90
C LEU A 10 19.22 26.46 10.10
N ARG A 11 18.16 26.42 10.91
CA ARG A 11 17.55 25.17 11.39
C ARG A 11 16.44 24.63 10.53
N CYS A 12 15.88 25.39 9.60
CA CYS A 12 14.81 24.81 8.77
C CYS A 12 14.60 25.41 7.35
N TYR A 13 15.24 26.54 7.02
CA TYR A 13 15.06 27.20 5.72
C TYR A 13 16.01 26.57 4.72
N ARG A 14 17.25 26.34 5.17
CA ARG A 14 18.24 25.55 4.42
C ARG A 14 17.66 24.18 4.09
N LYS A 15 17.92 23.72 2.87
CA LYS A 15 17.67 22.33 2.48
C LYS A 15 18.41 21.37 3.43
N PRO A 16 17.88 20.17 3.71
CA PRO A 16 18.58 19.19 4.51
C PRO A 16 19.91 18.82 3.86
N ARG A 17 20.93 18.55 4.67
CA ARG A 17 22.24 18.09 4.18
C ARG A 17 22.52 16.70 4.75
N ALA A 18 22.58 15.71 3.85
CA ALA A 18 22.92 14.34 4.19
C ALA A 18 24.34 14.25 4.78
N GLY A 19 25.28 15.04 4.25
CA GLY A 19 26.70 14.91 4.56
C GLY A 19 27.37 13.82 3.74
N TYR A 20 28.59 13.43 4.10
CA TYR A 20 29.44 12.56 3.27
C TYR A 20 30.07 11.39 4.04
N CYS A 21 29.49 11.02 5.19
CA CYS A 21 29.82 9.78 5.87
C CYS A 21 29.06 8.59 5.25
N TYR A 22 29.16 7.41 5.87
CA TYR A 22 28.55 6.16 5.38
C TYR A 22 27.33 5.68 6.18
N GLY A 23 26.91 6.42 7.20
CA GLY A 23 25.74 6.08 8.01
C GLY A 23 24.43 6.24 7.24
N ARG A 24 23.40 5.52 7.68
CA ARG A 24 22.03 5.66 7.18
C ARG A 24 21.08 6.01 8.32
N LEU A 25 21.25 7.20 8.87
CA LEU A 25 20.47 7.66 10.02
C LEU A 25 19.23 8.41 9.53
N LEU A 26 18.06 7.84 9.78
CA LEU A 26 16.79 8.50 9.46
C LEU A 26 16.59 9.71 10.40
N ARG A 27 16.32 10.88 9.80
CA ARG A 27 16.14 12.14 10.52
C ARG A 27 15.06 12.97 9.87
N TRP A 28 14.47 13.87 10.64
CA TRP A 28 13.46 14.80 10.18
C TRP A 28 14.09 16.11 9.73
N PHE A 29 13.54 16.74 8.71
CA PHE A 29 13.87 18.09 8.30
C PHE A 29 12.58 18.84 7.97
N TYR A 30 12.61 20.15 8.14
CA TYR A 30 11.51 21.00 7.71
C TYR A 30 11.71 21.39 6.25
N ASP A 31 10.73 21.07 5.43
CA ASP A 31 10.60 21.61 4.10
C ASP A 31 9.74 22.88 4.17
N HIS A 32 10.38 24.04 4.13
CA HIS A 32 9.69 25.32 4.22
C HIS A 32 8.77 25.62 3.02
N LYS A 33 8.99 24.95 1.87
CA LYS A 33 8.16 25.15 0.67
C LYS A 33 6.81 24.48 0.86
N THR A 34 6.81 23.25 1.35
CA THR A 34 5.58 22.49 1.65
C THR A 34 5.05 22.77 3.06
N ARG A 35 5.86 23.42 3.91
CA ARG A 35 5.60 23.68 5.34
C ARG A 35 5.36 22.38 6.13
N GLN A 36 6.14 21.36 5.81
CA GLN A 36 6.02 20.02 6.37
C GLN A 36 7.35 19.56 6.95
N CYS A 37 7.30 18.84 8.05
CA CYS A 37 8.43 18.02 8.48
C CYS A 37 8.39 16.70 7.71
N ARG A 38 9.48 16.38 7.02
CA ARG A 38 9.66 15.17 6.21
C ARG A 38 10.94 14.46 6.63
N MET A 39 11.06 13.17 6.35
CA MET A 39 12.22 12.39 6.76
C MET A 39 13.26 12.28 5.64
N PHE A 40 14.54 12.27 5.98
CA PHE A 40 15.65 12.09 5.06
C PHE A 40 16.75 11.24 5.69
N THR A 41 17.66 10.74 4.87
CA THR A 41 18.82 9.98 5.32
C THR A 41 20.00 10.90 5.60
N TYR A 42 20.43 10.95 6.86
CA TYR A 42 21.64 11.62 7.31
C TYR A 42 22.80 10.63 7.38
N SER A 43 23.94 11.02 6.81
CA SER A 43 25.13 10.18 6.71
C SER A 43 25.89 9.96 8.02
N GLY A 44 25.59 10.74 9.07
CA GLY A 44 26.29 10.68 10.36
C GLY A 44 27.24 11.86 10.63
N CYS A 45 27.77 12.51 9.59
CA CYS A 45 28.66 13.68 9.74
C CYS A 45 28.38 14.79 8.69
N PHE A 46 28.97 15.98 8.86
CA PHE A 46 28.97 17.09 7.89
C PHE A 46 27.61 17.54 7.32
N GLY A 47 26.50 17.27 8.03
CA GLY A 47 25.18 17.77 7.67
C GLY A 47 24.98 19.24 8.09
N ASN A 48 23.72 19.65 8.25
CA ASN A 48 23.38 20.96 8.79
C ASN A 48 22.34 20.84 9.91
N TYR A 49 21.89 21.98 10.43
CA TYR A 49 20.96 22.04 11.57
C TYR A 49 19.49 21.81 11.18
N ASN A 50 19.14 21.71 9.89
CA ASN A 50 17.82 21.25 9.46
C ASN A 50 17.74 19.73 9.53
N ARG A 51 17.81 19.25 10.77
CA ARG A 51 17.91 17.84 11.13
C ARG A 51 17.44 17.67 12.58
N PHE A 52 16.37 16.93 12.75
CA PHE A 52 15.71 16.67 14.04
C PHE A 52 15.53 15.18 14.24
N SER A 53 15.43 14.75 15.50
CA SER A 53 15.29 13.33 15.84
C SER A 53 13.86 12.85 15.71
N THR A 54 12.88 13.75 15.92
CA THR A 54 11.44 13.43 15.79
C THR A 54 10.71 14.47 14.94
N GLU A 55 9.57 14.08 14.36
CA GLU A 55 8.69 15.02 13.65
C GLU A 55 8.20 16.12 14.60
N GLN A 56 7.86 15.76 15.83
CA GLN A 56 7.39 16.69 16.85
C GLN A 56 8.42 17.79 17.15
N GLU A 57 9.69 17.42 17.33
CA GLU A 57 10.77 18.38 17.55
C GLU A 57 10.90 19.35 16.36
N CYS A 58 10.89 18.82 15.13
CA CYS A 58 10.92 19.61 13.91
C CYS A 58 9.75 20.61 13.85
N LEU A 59 8.53 20.17 14.14
CA LEU A 59 7.33 21.01 14.10
C LEU A 59 7.38 22.10 15.19
N GLN A 60 7.81 21.76 16.41
CA GLN A 60 7.92 22.72 17.51
C GLN A 60 8.93 23.83 17.23
N VAL A 61 10.02 23.51 16.53
CA VAL A 61 11.09 24.47 16.21
C VAL A 61 10.74 25.33 14.99
N CYS A 62 10.14 24.73 13.97
CA CYS A 62 10.07 25.32 12.63
C CYS A 62 8.66 25.73 12.18
N SER A 63 7.62 25.11 12.74
CA SER A 63 6.25 25.44 12.36
C SER A 63 5.78 26.69 13.10
N SER A 64 5.33 27.68 12.34
CA SER A 64 4.64 28.85 12.90
C SER A 64 3.17 28.57 13.22
N ARG A 65 2.63 27.41 12.82
CA ARG A 65 1.24 27.04 13.06
C ARG A 65 1.09 26.52 14.48
N ARG A 66 0.26 27.21 15.29
CA ARG A 66 -0.02 26.86 16.70
C ARG A 66 -0.58 25.45 16.93
N ARG A 67 -0.94 24.69 15.88
CA ARG A 67 -1.53 23.35 15.94
C ARG A 67 -0.90 22.35 14.95
N SER A 68 0.39 22.50 14.67
CA SER A 68 1.10 21.47 13.90
C SER A 68 1.33 20.24 14.78
N HIS A 69 0.56 19.18 14.51
CA HIS A 69 0.72 17.88 15.17
C HIS A 69 1.50 16.91 14.27
N PRO A 70 2.24 15.95 14.87
CA PRO A 70 2.89 14.89 14.12
C PRO A 70 1.87 14.08 13.33
N VAL A 71 2.25 13.68 12.13
CA VAL A 71 1.47 12.78 11.28
C VAL A 71 2.32 11.56 11.00
N CYS A 72 3.44 11.79 10.33
CA CYS A 72 4.33 10.78 9.80
C CYS A 72 5.16 10.09 10.90
N GLY A 73 5.32 10.71 12.06
CA GLY A 73 6.00 10.13 13.23
C GLY A 73 5.12 9.21 14.08
N MET A 74 3.81 9.13 13.84
CA MET A 74 2.90 8.25 14.59
C MET A 74 2.90 6.84 13.99
N GLY A 75 2.54 5.83 14.78
CA GLY A 75 2.26 4.49 14.25
C GLY A 75 0.93 4.44 13.48
N PRO A 76 0.68 3.43 12.65
CA PRO A 76 -0.64 3.23 12.05
C PRO A 76 -1.65 2.81 13.12
N GLU A 77 -2.88 3.30 13.00
CA GLU A 77 -4.00 2.84 13.82
C GLU A 77 -5.10 2.24 12.94
N MET A 78 -5.42 0.97 13.21
CA MET A 78 -6.47 0.24 12.49
C MET A 78 -7.84 0.86 12.73
N GLY A 79 -8.09 1.45 13.91
CA GLY A 79 -9.41 1.92 14.31
C GLY A 79 -10.29 0.81 14.89
N MET A 80 -11.56 1.13 15.15
CA MET A 80 -12.47 0.29 15.95
C MET A 80 -13.64 -0.32 15.16
N CYS A 81 -13.73 -0.05 13.85
CA CYS A 81 -14.80 -0.58 13.00
C CYS A 81 -14.46 -1.99 12.47
N LYS A 82 -15.24 -2.52 11.52
CA LYS A 82 -15.09 -3.89 10.98
C LYS A 82 -14.87 -3.97 9.47
N SER A 83 -14.66 -2.85 8.79
CA SER A 83 -14.35 -2.84 7.36
C SER A 83 -12.90 -3.28 7.10
N SER A 84 -12.62 -3.80 5.91
CA SER A 84 -11.26 -4.13 5.46
C SER A 84 -10.87 -3.17 4.35
N VAL A 85 -10.34 -1.98 4.71
CA VAL A 85 -9.99 -0.94 3.73
C VAL A 85 -8.46 -0.88 3.57
N PRO A 86 -7.90 -1.16 2.37
CA PRO A 86 -6.46 -1.06 2.15
C PRO A 86 -6.03 0.42 2.16
N MET A 87 -5.16 0.78 3.10
CA MET A 87 -4.64 2.14 3.28
C MET A 87 -3.12 2.13 3.41
N TRP A 88 -2.51 3.30 3.41
CA TRP A 88 -1.05 3.49 3.53
C TRP A 88 -0.69 4.30 4.76
N TYR A 89 0.41 3.95 5.42
CA TYR A 89 0.99 4.74 6.50
C TYR A 89 2.49 4.89 6.29
N PHE A 90 3.09 5.92 6.86
CA PHE A 90 4.54 6.10 6.86
C PHE A 90 5.17 5.34 8.02
N ASP A 91 6.08 4.42 7.71
CA ASP A 91 6.89 3.74 8.70
C ASP A 91 8.16 4.57 8.94
N ALA A 92 8.18 5.36 10.02
CA ALA A 92 9.31 6.21 10.37
C ALA A 92 10.58 5.42 10.73
N GLY A 93 10.46 4.15 11.12
CA GLY A 93 11.62 3.27 11.36
C GLY A 93 12.29 2.80 10.06
N MET A 94 11.53 2.72 8.97
CA MET A 94 12.03 2.31 7.65
C MET A 94 12.21 3.46 6.66
N GLY A 95 11.59 4.62 6.91
CA GLY A 95 11.58 5.76 6.01
C GLY A 95 10.86 5.56 4.70
N VAL A 96 9.86 4.68 4.72
CA VAL A 96 9.06 4.34 3.55
C VAL A 96 7.61 4.09 3.95
N CYS A 97 6.69 4.32 3.02
CA CYS A 97 5.29 4.02 3.22
C CYS A 97 4.99 2.52 3.09
N ARG A 98 4.11 2.01 3.94
CA ARG A 98 3.68 0.61 3.95
C ARG A 98 2.16 0.53 3.93
N GLY A 99 1.64 -0.53 3.31
CA GLY A 99 0.22 -0.82 3.33
C GLY A 99 -0.24 -1.40 4.67
N PHE A 100 -1.45 -1.04 5.08
CA PHE A 100 -2.14 -1.61 6.24
C PHE A 100 -3.65 -1.71 5.99
N VAL A 101 -4.36 -2.45 6.84
CA VAL A 101 -5.82 -2.55 6.77
C VAL A 101 -6.42 -1.60 7.79
N TYR A 102 -7.21 -0.65 7.31
CA TYR A 102 -7.98 0.27 8.13
C TYR A 102 -9.41 -0.24 8.30
N SER A 103 -9.93 -0.12 9.51
CA SER A 103 -11.23 -0.64 9.91
C SER A 103 -12.43 0.16 9.41
N GLY A 104 -12.21 1.37 8.87
CA GLY A 104 -13.26 2.25 8.36
C GLY A 104 -13.56 3.48 9.24
N CYS A 105 -13.30 3.43 10.56
CA CYS A 105 -13.51 4.57 11.45
C CYS A 105 -12.39 4.73 12.51
N GLY A 106 -12.26 5.94 13.04
CA GLY A 106 -11.25 6.28 14.05
C GLY A 106 -9.82 6.26 13.51
N GLY A 107 -8.89 5.83 14.36
CA GLY A 107 -7.46 5.85 14.09
C GLY A 107 -6.88 7.27 14.04
N ASN A 108 -5.68 7.40 13.49
CA ASN A 108 -4.96 8.66 13.43
C ASN A 108 -4.70 9.14 12.00
N SER A 109 -3.97 10.25 11.87
CA SER A 109 -3.68 10.90 10.59
C SER A 109 -2.56 10.26 9.78
N ASN A 110 -1.81 9.28 10.30
CA ASN A 110 -0.83 8.52 9.52
C ASN A 110 -1.53 7.47 8.64
N LYS A 111 -2.40 7.95 7.76
CA LYS A 111 -3.33 7.15 6.96
C LYS A 111 -3.61 7.87 5.65
N PHE A 112 -3.18 7.28 4.55
CA PHE A 112 -3.24 7.84 3.20
C PHE A 112 -3.90 6.86 2.24
N SER A 113 -4.55 7.39 1.21
CA SER A 113 -5.28 6.58 0.22
C SER A 113 -4.31 5.85 -0.73
N THR A 114 -3.15 6.45 -0.99
CA THR A 114 -2.14 5.91 -1.89
C THR A 114 -0.74 5.98 -1.30
N CYS A 115 0.14 5.09 -1.77
CA CYS A 115 1.55 5.12 -1.40
C CYS A 115 2.21 6.46 -1.78
N GLU A 116 1.88 7.01 -2.95
CA GLU A 116 2.49 8.25 -3.44
C GLU A 116 2.11 9.45 -2.58
N GLU A 117 0.84 9.56 -2.18
CA GLU A 117 0.37 10.58 -1.25
C GLU A 117 1.16 10.51 0.08
N CYS A 118 1.29 9.30 0.63
CA CYS A 118 2.06 9.06 1.84
C CYS A 118 3.53 9.47 1.69
N MET A 119 4.21 9.03 0.62
CA MET A 119 5.63 9.33 0.40
C MET A 119 5.84 10.83 0.18
N ASN A 120 4.94 11.48 -0.56
CA ASN A 120 4.99 12.92 -0.80
C ASN A 120 4.73 13.74 0.47
N ARG A 121 3.94 13.23 1.41
CA ARG A 121 3.68 13.89 2.69
C ARG A 121 4.82 13.72 3.69
N CYS A 122 5.46 12.54 3.70
CA CYS A 122 6.29 12.12 4.83
C CYS A 122 7.78 11.91 4.51
N SER A 123 8.12 11.52 3.28
CA SER A 123 9.51 11.25 2.88
C SER A 123 10.09 12.43 2.11
N GLY A 124 11.33 12.80 2.34
CA GLY A 124 12.08 13.74 1.51
C GLY A 124 12.62 13.14 0.21
N ASP A 125 12.39 11.85 -0.05
CA ASP A 125 12.75 11.21 -1.30
C ASP A 125 11.77 11.60 -2.42
N TYR A 126 12.31 12.21 -3.48
CA TYR A 126 11.52 12.67 -4.62
C TYR A 126 11.16 11.53 -5.61
N HIS A 127 11.67 10.31 -5.41
CA HIS A 127 11.37 9.14 -6.25
C HIS A 127 10.15 8.34 -5.77
N ALA A 128 9.16 9.01 -5.18
CA ALA A 128 7.94 8.39 -4.63
C ALA A 128 7.28 7.41 -5.61
N ARG A 129 7.11 7.79 -6.89
CA ARG A 129 6.51 6.93 -7.93
C ARG A 129 7.27 5.61 -8.11
N GLY A 130 8.60 5.66 -8.17
CA GLY A 130 9.45 4.48 -8.38
C GLY A 130 9.37 3.52 -7.19
N ILE A 131 9.46 4.06 -5.98
CA ILE A 131 9.34 3.31 -4.73
C ILE A 131 7.94 2.67 -4.63
N CYS A 132 6.89 3.46 -4.89
CA CYS A 132 5.51 3.05 -4.74
C CYS A 132 5.05 2.05 -5.79
N LYS A 133 5.64 2.02 -6.99
CA LYS A 133 5.33 1.04 -8.03
C LYS A 133 5.41 -0.40 -7.49
N PHE A 134 6.50 -0.74 -6.81
CA PHE A 134 6.70 -2.10 -6.29
C PHE A 134 5.95 -2.36 -5.00
N LEU A 135 5.92 -1.37 -4.10
CA LEU A 135 5.23 -1.51 -2.81
C LEU A 135 3.73 -1.72 -3.01
N ALA A 136 3.10 -0.93 -3.90
CA ALA A 136 1.66 -1.03 -4.16
C ALA A 136 1.30 -2.37 -4.78
N GLN A 137 2.07 -2.85 -5.75
CA GLN A 137 1.87 -4.17 -6.34
C GLN A 137 1.95 -5.28 -5.30
N ARG A 138 2.99 -5.26 -4.44
CA ARG A 138 3.17 -6.28 -3.40
C ARG A 138 2.03 -6.26 -2.38
N PHE A 139 1.64 -5.06 -1.93
CA PHE A 139 0.58 -4.90 -0.95
C PHE A 139 -0.77 -5.36 -1.51
N SER A 140 -1.16 -4.89 -2.70
CA SER A 140 -2.42 -5.30 -3.34
C SER A 140 -2.52 -6.81 -3.52
N LYS A 141 -1.45 -7.46 -3.99
CA LYS A 141 -1.41 -8.93 -4.14
C LYS A 141 -1.61 -9.64 -2.81
N GLN A 142 -0.97 -9.17 -1.74
CA GLN A 142 -1.11 -9.75 -0.40
C GLN A 142 -2.51 -9.52 0.18
N PHE A 143 -3.07 -8.32 -0.01
CA PHE A 143 -4.38 -7.94 0.47
C PHE A 143 -5.49 -8.79 -0.19
N TYR A 144 -5.58 -8.79 -1.52
CA TYR A 144 -6.64 -9.53 -2.23
C TYR A 144 -6.51 -11.05 -2.06
N LYS A 145 -5.29 -11.57 -1.89
CA LYS A 145 -5.10 -12.99 -1.53
C LYS A 145 -5.74 -13.32 -0.18
N ARG A 146 -5.62 -12.44 0.83
CA ARG A 146 -6.20 -12.65 2.17
C ARG A 146 -7.72 -12.49 2.18
N GLU A 147 -8.25 -11.53 1.42
CA GLU A 147 -9.70 -11.38 1.30
C GLU A 147 -10.34 -12.58 0.61
N ALA A 148 -9.68 -13.16 -0.41
CA ALA A 148 -10.14 -14.38 -1.07
C ALA A 148 -10.06 -15.65 -0.18
N THR A 149 -9.17 -15.69 0.82
CA THR A 149 -9.13 -16.81 1.77
C THR A 149 -10.22 -16.68 2.84
N LYS A 150 -10.46 -15.46 3.36
CA LYS A 150 -11.54 -15.20 4.33
C LYS A 150 -12.91 -15.58 3.77
N SER A 151 -13.17 -15.27 2.50
CA SER A 151 -14.46 -15.63 1.87
C SER A 151 -14.65 -17.14 1.74
N ARG A 152 -13.58 -17.92 1.57
CA ARG A 152 -13.64 -19.39 1.55
C ARG A 152 -13.82 -19.98 2.95
N GLU A 153 -13.18 -19.38 3.96
CA GLU A 153 -13.33 -19.80 5.36
C GLU A 153 -14.74 -19.49 5.89
N SER A 154 -15.32 -18.33 5.56
CA SER A 154 -16.69 -18.00 5.96
C SER A 154 -17.73 -18.94 5.37
N VAL A 155 -17.50 -19.49 4.17
CA VAL A 155 -18.37 -20.51 3.56
C VAL A 155 -18.22 -21.87 4.27
N ARG A 156 -17.02 -22.20 4.76
CA ARG A 156 -16.75 -23.45 5.49
C ARG A 156 -17.28 -23.44 6.93
N SER A 157 -17.30 -22.27 7.58
CA SER A 157 -17.84 -22.11 8.93
C SER A 157 -19.38 -22.12 9.00
N SER A 158 -20.07 -22.00 7.86
CA SER A 158 -21.53 -22.15 7.78
C SER A 158 -21.99 -23.60 7.59
N GLU A 159 -21.07 -24.57 7.42
CA GLU A 159 -21.39 -25.99 7.22
C GLU A 159 -21.22 -26.85 8.50
N SER A 160 -20.88 -26.27 9.65
CA SER A 160 -20.67 -27.00 10.92
C SER A 160 -21.73 -26.78 12.01
N GLU A 161 -22.91 -26.26 11.66
CA GLU A 161 -24.07 -26.11 12.57
C GLU A 161 -25.33 -26.74 11.92
N GLY A 162 -25.28 -28.05 11.64
CA GLY A 162 -26.37 -28.73 10.95
C GLY A 162 -26.22 -30.25 10.83
N SER A 163 -26.19 -30.97 11.94
CA SER A 163 -26.57 -32.40 11.94
C SER A 163 -26.91 -32.90 13.35
N LEU A 164 -28.13 -32.60 13.82
CA LEU A 164 -28.84 -33.48 14.74
C LEU A 164 -29.75 -34.38 13.89
N SER A 165 -29.34 -35.63 13.78
CA SER A 165 -30.01 -36.74 13.12
C SER A 165 -31.27 -37.14 13.90
N TYR A 166 -32.42 -37.16 13.21
CA TYR A 166 -33.56 -38.00 13.62
C TYR A 166 -33.54 -39.29 12.78
N PRO A 167 -33.78 -40.47 13.38
CA PRO A 167 -33.83 -41.72 12.63
C PRO A 167 -35.17 -41.85 11.90
N ILE A 168 -35.14 -42.16 10.60
CA ILE A 168 -36.32 -42.58 9.84
C ILE A 168 -36.21 -44.09 9.61
N LEU A 169 -37.23 -44.82 10.07
CA LEU A 169 -37.43 -46.25 9.92
C LEU A 169 -37.45 -46.68 8.45
N THR A 170 -36.79 -47.81 8.19
CA THR A 170 -36.85 -48.57 6.94
C THR A 170 -38.11 -49.44 6.88
N THR A 171 -38.81 -49.41 5.74
CA THR A 171 -39.67 -50.52 5.29
C THR A 171 -39.46 -50.75 3.80
N GLU A 172 -39.27 -52.01 3.42
CA GLU A 172 -38.94 -52.51 2.08
C GLU A 172 -40.13 -52.55 1.09
N GLU A 173 -39.80 -52.34 -0.20
CA GLU A 173 -40.32 -52.91 -1.49
C GLU A 173 -41.84 -53.11 -1.77
N PRO A 174 -42.33 -53.29 -3.04
CA PRO A 174 -41.63 -53.78 -4.24
C PRO A 174 -41.90 -53.07 -5.61
N ARG A 175 -41.13 -53.54 -6.60
CA ARG A 175 -41.07 -53.26 -8.06
C ARG A 175 -42.41 -53.20 -8.81
N GLU A 176 -42.47 -52.34 -9.84
CA GLU A 176 -43.04 -52.71 -11.15
C GLU A 176 -42.49 -51.89 -12.34
N LYS A 177 -42.63 -52.50 -13.54
CA LYS A 177 -41.99 -52.22 -14.84
C LYS A 177 -42.61 -51.04 -15.61
N GLY A 178 -41.86 -50.44 -16.53
CA GLY A 178 -42.48 -49.65 -17.62
C GLY A 178 -41.48 -48.92 -18.54
N MET A 179 -41.56 -49.22 -19.84
CA MET A 179 -40.75 -48.73 -20.97
C MET A 179 -40.94 -47.22 -21.28
N GLY A 180 -39.92 -46.59 -21.88
CA GLY A 180 -40.05 -45.27 -22.50
C GLY A 180 -38.77 -44.81 -23.20
N VAL A 181 -38.68 -45.10 -24.50
CA VAL A 181 -37.60 -44.71 -25.42
C VAL A 181 -37.77 -43.24 -25.81
N TYR A 182 -36.74 -42.39 -25.61
CA TYR A 182 -36.62 -41.13 -26.34
C TYR A 182 -35.17 -40.88 -26.78
N ALA A 183 -35.05 -40.57 -28.07
CA ALA A 183 -33.83 -40.44 -28.83
C ALA A 183 -33.00 -39.20 -28.44
N SER A 184 -31.67 -39.37 -28.47
CA SER A 184 -30.69 -38.30 -28.32
C SER A 184 -30.51 -37.51 -29.62
N PRO A 185 -30.59 -36.16 -29.61
CA PRO A 185 -30.11 -35.35 -30.72
C PRO A 185 -28.58 -35.22 -30.67
N GLY A 186 -27.99 -35.30 -31.86
CA GLY A 186 -26.56 -35.43 -32.09
C GLY A 186 -25.70 -34.22 -31.69
N ARG A 187 -24.43 -34.54 -31.50
CA ARG A 187 -23.34 -33.64 -31.12
C ARG A 187 -22.98 -32.69 -32.28
N PRO A 188 -22.89 -31.37 -32.08
CA PRO A 188 -22.38 -30.46 -33.11
C PRO A 188 -20.85 -30.60 -33.28
N PRO A 189 -20.31 -30.33 -34.49
CA PRO A 189 -18.93 -30.59 -34.84
C PRO A 189 -17.94 -29.61 -34.18
N ARG A 190 -16.71 -30.08 -33.98
CA ARG A 190 -15.57 -29.31 -33.46
C ARG A 190 -15.14 -28.24 -34.49
N PRO A 191 -14.83 -26.99 -34.06
CA PRO A 191 -14.15 -26.04 -34.92
C PRO A 191 -12.69 -26.45 -35.15
N ALA A 192 -12.26 -26.26 -36.39
CA ALA A 192 -10.94 -26.60 -36.91
C ALA A 192 -9.81 -25.71 -36.33
N ARG A 193 -8.62 -26.29 -36.30
CA ARG A 193 -7.35 -25.72 -35.85
C ARG A 193 -6.83 -24.76 -36.93
N ILE A 194 -6.67 -23.48 -36.60
CA ILE A 194 -5.94 -22.52 -37.46
C ILE A 194 -4.47 -22.55 -37.03
N GLN A 195 -3.60 -22.94 -37.97
CA GLN A 195 -2.16 -22.72 -37.92
C GLN A 195 -1.81 -21.36 -38.54
N ASP A 196 -0.56 -20.98 -38.36
CA ASP A 196 0.18 -19.86 -38.95
C ASP A 196 0.10 -18.55 -38.16
N SER A 197 1.12 -18.11 -37.42
CA SER A 197 2.56 -17.91 -37.69
C SER A 197 2.84 -16.40 -37.75
N ALA A 198 3.78 -15.97 -36.91
CA ALA A 198 4.64 -14.81 -37.07
C ALA A 198 4.02 -13.51 -37.61
N ASN A 199 3.88 -12.52 -36.72
CA ASN A 199 4.43 -11.22 -37.08
C ASN A 199 5.06 -10.52 -35.88
N LYS A 200 6.35 -10.26 -36.04
CA LYS A 200 7.29 -9.67 -35.09
C LYS A 200 7.77 -8.39 -35.77
N SER A 201 7.84 -7.30 -35.02
CA SER A 201 8.47 -6.01 -35.39
C SER A 201 7.59 -4.99 -36.11
N MET A 202 7.26 -3.90 -35.40
CA MET A 202 7.43 -2.54 -35.92
C MET A 202 7.26 -1.51 -34.79
N TYR A 203 8.35 -1.16 -34.09
CA TYR A 203 8.46 0.10 -33.35
C TYR A 203 9.94 0.44 -33.20
N LEU A 204 10.52 1.06 -34.23
CA LEU A 204 11.81 1.73 -34.14
C LEU A 204 11.93 2.72 -35.28
N HIS A 205 11.51 3.96 -35.05
CA HIS A 205 12.08 5.13 -35.70
C HIS A 205 11.77 6.35 -34.83
N VAL A 206 12.83 6.97 -34.33
CA VAL A 206 13.13 8.41 -34.26
C VAL A 206 14.06 8.61 -33.08
N LEU A 207 15.28 9.06 -33.40
CA LEU A 207 16.21 9.92 -32.65
C LEU A 207 17.65 9.50 -32.98
N THR A 208 18.27 10.21 -33.94
CA THR A 208 19.59 10.86 -33.81
C THR A 208 20.05 11.38 -35.18
N LYS A 209 19.90 12.69 -35.42
CA LYS A 209 20.80 13.48 -36.27
C LYS A 209 21.17 14.73 -35.48
N SER A 210 22.36 14.74 -34.89
CA SER A 210 23.17 15.95 -34.67
C SER A 210 24.54 15.52 -34.17
N SER A 211 25.55 15.54 -35.05
CA SER A 211 26.97 15.76 -34.73
C SER A 211 27.79 15.72 -36.03
N ARG A 212 27.82 16.85 -36.75
CA ARG A 212 28.97 17.49 -37.39
C ARG A 212 28.46 18.60 -38.30
#